data_AF-A0A964U0W8-F1
#
_entry.id   AF-A0A964U0W8-F1
#
_cell.length_a   1.000
_cell.length_b   1.000
_cell.length_c   1.000
_cell.angle_alpha   90.00
_cell.angle_beta   90.00
_cell.angle_gamma   90.00
#
_symmetry.space_group_name_H-M   'P 1'
#
loop_
_entity.id
_entity.type
_entity.pdbx_description
1 polymer ?
#
loop_
_entity_poly.entity_id
_entity_poly.type
_entity_poly.pdbx_seq_one_letter_code
_entity_poly.pdbx_strand_id
1 'polypeptide(L)' 'GMATMAVGNIYEADHANSILLAGRADLVAVGRPHLANPAWTLHEAARIGDRAAPDWPLPYLAGRDQMWRLADRDTETLRA' A
#
# COMPACT_ATOMS: atom_id res chain seq x y z
N GLY A 1 -11.01 -13.86 -20.45
CA GLY A 1 -12.00 -13.57 -19.39
C GLY A 1 -12.44 -12.14 -19.50
N MET A 2 -13.50 -11.74 -18.77
CA MET A 2 -13.82 -10.32 -18.55
C MET A 2 -12.98 -9.79 -17.39
N ALA A 3 -12.49 -8.55 -17.49
CA ALA A 3 -11.77 -7.92 -16.39
C ALA A 3 -12.71 -7.65 -15.20
N THR A 4 -12.23 -7.87 -14.00
CA THR A 4 -12.99 -7.83 -12.73
C THR A 4 -12.25 -7.02 -11.67
N MET A 5 -13.03 -6.45 -10.75
CA MET A 5 -12.52 -5.64 -9.64
C MET A 5 -13.07 -6.17 -8.31
N ALA A 6 -12.18 -6.44 -7.37
CA ALA A 6 -12.54 -6.84 -6.00
C ALA A 6 -12.77 -5.61 -5.11
N VAL A 7 -13.81 -5.66 -4.30
CA VAL A 7 -14.20 -4.58 -3.38
C VAL A 7 -14.69 -5.15 -2.04
N GLY A 8 -14.63 -4.34 -0.99
CA GLY A 8 -15.16 -4.69 0.33
C GLY A 8 -14.13 -5.35 1.24
N ASN A 9 -14.08 -4.89 2.49
CA ASN A 9 -13.19 -5.37 3.55
C ASN A 9 -11.67 -5.45 3.18
N ILE A 10 -11.21 -4.59 2.28
CA ILE A 10 -9.80 -4.40 1.95
C ILE A 10 -9.32 -3.14 2.70
N TYR A 11 -8.33 -3.30 3.56
CA TYR A 11 -7.79 -2.21 4.39
C TYR A 11 -6.29 -2.33 4.70
N GLU A 12 -5.64 -3.38 4.22
CA GLU A 12 -4.18 -3.57 4.26
C GLU A 12 -3.68 -3.92 2.86
N ALA A 13 -2.44 -3.54 2.52
CA ALA A 13 -1.83 -3.90 1.23
C ALA A 13 -1.77 -5.42 1.02
N ASP A 14 -1.57 -6.21 2.06
CA ASP A 14 -1.48 -7.68 1.96
C ASP A 14 -2.80 -8.32 1.51
N HIS A 15 -3.95 -7.73 1.87
CA HIS A 15 -5.25 -8.16 1.34
C HIS A 15 -5.32 -7.96 -0.17
N ALA A 16 -4.90 -6.78 -0.65
CA ALA A 16 -4.90 -6.46 -2.08
C ALA A 16 -3.91 -7.36 -2.84
N ASN A 17 -2.69 -7.52 -2.34
CA ASN A 17 -1.66 -8.36 -2.93
C ASN A 17 -2.13 -9.83 -3.03
N SER A 18 -2.76 -10.35 -1.97
CA SER A 18 -3.31 -11.71 -1.95
C SER A 18 -4.49 -11.93 -2.90
N ILE A 19 -5.23 -10.89 -3.27
CA ILE A 19 -6.30 -10.98 -4.27
C ILE A 19 -5.70 -11.04 -5.67
N LEU A 20 -4.77 -10.13 -5.96
CA LEU A 20 -4.12 -9.98 -7.26
C LEU A 20 -3.24 -11.19 -7.60
N LEU A 21 -2.36 -11.60 -6.69
CA LEU A 21 -1.46 -12.73 -6.90
C LEU A 21 -2.20 -14.07 -7.03
N ALA A 22 -3.37 -14.20 -6.41
CA ALA A 22 -4.23 -15.37 -6.56
C ALA A 22 -5.05 -15.37 -7.86
N GLY A 23 -4.97 -14.30 -8.67
CA GLY A 23 -5.76 -14.15 -9.91
C GLY A 23 -7.26 -14.05 -9.68
N ARG A 24 -7.70 -13.62 -8.48
CA ARG A 24 -9.13 -13.51 -8.13
C ARG A 24 -9.80 -12.25 -8.68
N ALA A 25 -9.01 -11.24 -9.01
CA ALA A 25 -9.45 -10.02 -9.70
C ALA A 25 -8.27 -9.37 -10.42
N ASP A 26 -8.58 -8.47 -11.35
CA ASP A 26 -7.59 -7.68 -12.11
C ASP A 26 -7.29 -6.33 -11.43
N LEU A 27 -8.19 -5.88 -10.56
CA LEU A 27 -8.04 -4.65 -9.77
C LEU A 27 -8.65 -4.80 -8.37
N VAL A 28 -8.17 -3.98 -7.43
CA VAL A 28 -8.67 -3.93 -6.05
C VAL A 28 -9.09 -2.49 -5.73
N ALA A 29 -10.35 -2.29 -5.32
CA ALA A 29 -10.83 -0.97 -4.91
C ALA A 29 -10.85 -0.83 -3.38
N VAL A 30 -10.28 0.27 -2.89
CA VAL A 30 -10.17 0.57 -1.46
C VAL A 30 -11.02 1.79 -1.13
N GLY A 31 -12.06 1.59 -0.31
CA GLY A 31 -13.04 2.63 0.04
C GLY A 31 -12.76 3.31 1.38
N ARG A 32 -13.38 2.82 2.46
CA ARG A 32 -13.29 3.40 3.82
C ARG A 32 -11.87 3.75 4.30
N PRO A 33 -10.81 2.97 4.01
CA PRO A 33 -9.45 3.36 4.39
C PRO A 33 -9.01 4.70 3.80
N HIS A 34 -9.36 5.01 2.55
CA HIS A 34 -9.07 6.31 1.94
C HIS A 34 -9.87 7.45 2.57
N LEU A 35 -11.08 7.18 3.08
CA LEU A 35 -11.86 8.19 3.79
C LEU A 35 -11.24 8.55 5.16
N ALA A 36 -10.68 7.56 5.85
CA ALA A 36 -9.99 7.78 7.13
C ALA A 36 -8.60 8.39 6.94
N ASN A 37 -7.90 8.01 5.86
CA ASN A 37 -6.57 8.48 5.52
C ASN A 37 -6.43 8.60 3.99
N PRO A 38 -6.49 9.81 3.41
CA PRO A 38 -6.34 10.00 1.98
C PRO A 38 -5.00 9.50 1.41
N ALA A 39 -3.94 9.49 2.23
CA ALA A 39 -2.62 8.98 1.86
C ALA A 39 -2.43 7.48 2.17
N TRP A 40 -3.52 6.74 2.40
CA TRP A 40 -3.49 5.32 2.78
C TRP A 40 -2.60 4.48 1.85
N THR A 41 -2.73 4.65 0.53
CA THR A 41 -1.92 3.91 -0.45
C THR A 41 -0.43 4.14 -0.27
N LEU A 42 -0.01 5.38 -0.02
CA LEU A 42 1.40 5.74 0.18
C LEU A 42 1.94 5.15 1.49
N HIS A 43 1.13 5.16 2.56
CA HIS A 43 1.50 4.58 3.85
C HIS A 43 1.63 3.06 3.77
N GLU A 44 0.66 2.38 3.16
CA GLU A 44 0.71 0.93 3.01
C GLU A 44 1.84 0.49 2.08
N ALA A 45 2.09 1.22 0.98
CA ALA A 45 3.23 0.98 0.10
C ALA A 45 4.55 1.09 0.86
N ALA A 46 4.74 2.15 1.66
CA ALA A 46 5.93 2.30 2.50
C ALA A 46 6.09 1.14 3.50
N ARG A 47 5.00 0.73 4.16
CA ARG A 47 4.95 -0.38 5.14
C ARG A 47 5.37 -1.72 4.54
N ILE A 48 4.92 -2.05 3.33
CA ILE A 48 5.31 -3.29 2.65
C ILE A 48 6.69 -3.23 1.99
N GLY A 49 7.41 -2.11 2.14
CA GLY A 49 8.75 -1.97 1.58
C GLY A 49 8.78 -1.56 0.11
N ASP A 50 7.69 -1.02 -0.46
CA ASP A 50 7.71 -0.52 -1.83
C ASP A 50 8.62 0.73 -1.92
N ARG A 51 9.56 0.67 -2.86
CA ARG A 51 10.52 1.74 -3.19
C ARG A 51 10.45 2.12 -4.68
N ALA A 52 9.57 1.48 -5.43
CA ALA A 52 9.46 1.64 -6.87
C ALA A 52 8.37 2.64 -7.29
N ALA A 53 7.46 3.03 -6.39
CA ALA A 53 6.42 4.02 -6.65
C ALA A 53 6.97 5.32 -7.28
N PRO A 54 6.70 5.59 -8.58
CA PRO A 54 7.22 6.75 -9.29
C PRO A 54 6.35 8.02 -9.10
N ASP A 55 5.19 7.88 -8.47
CA ASP A 55 4.06 8.81 -8.48
C ASP A 55 3.98 9.70 -7.22
N TRP A 56 4.98 9.68 -6.36
CA TRP A 56 5.06 10.60 -5.23
C TRP A 56 5.15 12.06 -5.72
N PRO A 57 4.24 12.97 -5.27
CA PRO A 57 4.35 14.38 -5.57
C PRO A 57 5.68 14.95 -5.07
N LEU A 58 6.37 15.76 -5.89
CA LEU A 58 7.68 16.33 -5.57
C LEU A 58 7.76 17.00 -4.17
N PRO A 59 6.73 17.74 -3.69
CA PRO A 59 6.78 18.34 -2.35
C PRO A 59 6.83 17.32 -1.20
N TYR A 60 6.49 16.05 -1.44
CA TYR A 60 6.36 15.02 -0.40
C TYR A 60 7.57 14.09 -0.32
N LEU A 61 8.58 14.25 -1.17
CA LEU A 61 9.74 13.35 -1.21
C LEU A 61 10.50 13.30 0.12
N ALA A 62 10.69 14.43 0.80
CA ALA A 62 11.34 14.45 2.12
C ALA A 62 10.54 13.64 3.17
N GLY A 63 9.20 13.72 3.12
CA GLY A 63 8.31 12.95 3.99
C GLY A 63 8.32 11.46 3.65
N ARG A 64 8.31 11.11 2.36
CA ARG A 64 8.49 9.73 1.87
C ARG A 64 9.78 9.11 2.41
N ASP A 65 10.90 9.81 2.26
CA ASP A 65 12.21 9.30 2.66
C ASP A 65 12.31 9.12 4.19
N GLN A 66 11.62 9.96 4.96
CA GLN A 66 11.45 9.73 6.39
C GLN A 66 10.59 8.50 6.68
N MET A 67 9.45 8.36 6.00
CA MET A 67 8.51 7.25 6.18
C MET A 67 9.16 5.91 5.86
N TRP A 68 9.93 5.81 4.78
CA TRP A 68 10.68 4.60 4.44
C TRP A 68 11.68 4.21 5.53
N ARG A 69 12.46 5.16 6.05
CA ARG A 69 13.42 4.89 7.14
C ARG A 69 12.73 4.39 8.42
N LEU A 70 11.54 4.90 8.72
CA LEU A 70 10.75 4.43 9.87
C LEU A 70 10.21 3.03 9.64
N ALA A 71 9.66 2.76 8.44
CA ALA A 71 9.17 1.43 8.09
C ALA A 71 10.28 0.36 8.12
N ASP A 72 11.48 0.70 7.64
CA ASP A 72 12.65 -0.19 7.70
C ASP A 72 13.01 -0.52 9.15
N ARG A 73 13.07 0.48 10.03
CA ARG A 73 13.32 0.30 11.47
C ARG A 73 12.25 -0.57 12.14
N ASP A 74 10.98 -0.34 11.84
CA ASP A 74 9.88 -1.11 12.42
C ASP A 74 9.99 -2.58 11.98
N THR A 75 10.37 -2.82 10.73
CA THR A 75 10.63 -4.17 10.19
C THR A 75 11.83 -4.84 10.86
N GLU A 76 12.92 -4.10 11.11
CA GLU A 76 14.08 -4.60 11.86
C GLU A 76 13.69 -4.99 13.29
N THR A 77 12.88 -4.16 13.95
CA THR A 77 12.41 -4.40 15.32
C THR A 77 11.54 -5.65 15.40
N LEU A 78 10.69 -5.90 14.41
CA LEU A 78 9.85 -7.10 14.32
C LEU A 78 10.65 -8.40 14.10
N ARG A 79 11.88 -8.30 13.59
CA ARG A 79 12.76 -9.45 13.28
C ARG A 79 13.72 -9.81 14.42
N ALA A 80 13.91 -8.91 15.39
CA ALA A 80 14.76 -9.11 16.55
C ALA A 80 14.05 -9.92 17.65
#